data_AF-A0A3B1DW05-F1
#
_entry.id   AF-A0A3B1DW05-F1
#
_cell.length_a   1.000
_cell.length_b   1.000
_cell.length_c   1.000
_cell.angle_alpha   90.00
_cell.angle_beta   90.00
_cell.angle_gamma   90.00
#
_symmetry.space_group_name_H-M   'P 1'
#
loop_
_entity.id
_entity.type
_entity.pdbx_description
1 polymer ?
#
loop_
_entity_poly.entity_id
_entity_poly.type
_entity_poly.pdbx_seq_one_letter_code
_entity_poly.pdbx_strand_id
1 'polypeptide(L)'
;MNISSIIVQTLPKFLDDVVKSLKNSDACDYHMHDEKGRIIITIEGEGVSEELKKMKVIEMIPHVISAEMQMAYSEDELNEHMEKLENADLVPKMLNDKDLKVEDIVYRGDLKKKDLEGFAREFGKSL
;
A
#
# COMPACT_ATOMS: atom_id res chain seq x y z
N MET A 1 6.39 -5.49 5.98
CA MET A 1 7.57 -4.61 5.82
C MET A 1 7.66 -4.21 4.36
N ASN A 2 7.47 -2.93 4.08
CA ASN A 2 7.51 -2.39 2.72
C ASN A 2 8.92 -1.91 2.40
N ILE A 3 9.35 -2.16 1.17
CA ILE A 3 10.64 -1.73 0.65
C ILE A 3 10.38 -0.95 -0.64
N SER A 4 10.79 0.31 -0.65
CA SER A 4 10.58 1.21 -1.78
C SER A 4 11.89 1.76 -2.31
N SER A 5 12.11 1.63 -3.62
CA SER A 5 13.27 2.20 -4.31
C SER A 5 12.94 3.61 -4.83
N ILE A 6 13.80 4.55 -4.49
CA ILE A 6 13.64 5.97 -4.80
C ILE A 6 14.84 6.47 -5.61
N ILE A 7 14.55 7.22 -6.67
CA ILE A 7 15.54 7.98 -7.41
C ILE A 7 15.49 9.43 -6.93
N VAL A 8 16.58 9.88 -6.34
CA VAL A 8 16.78 11.27 -5.94
C VAL A 8 17.57 12.00 -7.03
N GLN A 9 17.03 13.11 -7.51
CA GLN A 9 17.68 13.97 -8.48
C GLN A 9 18.25 15.21 -7.78
N THR A 10 19.52 15.51 -8.06
CA THR A 10 20.20 16.73 -7.64
C THR A 10 21.02 17.30 -8.80
N LEU A 11 21.61 18.48 -8.59
CA LEU A 11 22.59 19.07 -9.50
C LEU A 11 23.96 18.41 -9.28
N PRO A 12 24.72 18.08 -10.34
CA PRO A 12 26.06 17.48 -10.21
C PRO A 12 27.01 18.24 -9.27
N LYS A 13 26.91 19.57 -9.24
CA LYS A 13 27.72 20.43 -8.35
C LYS A 13 27.49 20.22 -6.86
N PHE A 14 26.35 19.65 -6.46
CA PHE A 14 25.98 19.41 -5.06
C PHE A 14 25.84 17.91 -4.75
N LEU A 15 26.21 17.05 -5.69
CA LEU A 15 26.04 15.61 -5.56
C LEU A 15 26.77 15.04 -4.34
N ASP A 16 28.03 15.41 -4.13
CA ASP A 16 28.81 14.91 -2.98
C ASP A 16 28.19 15.29 -1.63
N ASP A 17 27.62 16.49 -1.54
CA ASP A 17 26.97 16.97 -0.33
C ASP A 17 25.66 16.21 -0.06
N VAL A 18 24.83 16.03 -1.10
CA VAL A 18 23.57 15.27 -0.99
C VAL A 18 23.86 13.80 -0.66
N VAL A 19 24.87 13.18 -1.29
CA VAL A 19 25.27 11.79 -1.00
C VAL A 19 25.75 11.65 0.44
N LYS A 20 26.51 12.62 0.97
CA LYS A 20 26.89 12.62 2.41
C LYS A 20 25.66 12.75 3.31
N SER A 21 24.73 13.65 3.00
CA SER A 21 23.50 13.81 3.78
C SER A 21 22.66 12.53 3.78
N LEU A 22 22.51 11.86 2.64
CA LEU A 22 21.77 10.61 2.51
C LEU A 22 22.45 9.47 3.29
N LYS A 23 23.78 9.34 3.21
CA LYS A 23 24.53 8.31 3.95
C LYS A 23 24.52 8.51 5.47
N ASN A 24 24.34 9.74 5.93
CA ASN A 24 24.25 10.08 7.34
C ASN A 24 22.79 10.11 7.85
N SER A 25 21.82 9.82 6.98
CA SER A 25 20.42 9.80 7.35
C SER A 25 19.99 8.39 7.72
N ASP A 26 19.32 8.23 8.87
CA ASP A 26 18.69 6.96 9.25
C ASP A 26 17.40 6.67 8.46
N ALA A 27 17.02 7.56 7.54
CA ALA A 27 15.78 7.44 6.78
C ALA A 27 15.92 6.59 5.51
N CYS A 28 17.14 6.33 5.01
CA CYS A 28 17.34 5.61 3.76
C CYS A 28 18.68 4.90 3.66
N ASP A 29 18.71 3.83 2.86
CA ASP A 29 19.93 3.15 2.45
C ASP A 29 20.39 3.65 1.09
N TYR A 30 21.62 4.16 1.04
CA TYR A 30 22.26 4.59 -0.19
C TYR A 30 22.82 3.38 -0.97
N HIS A 31 22.57 3.32 -2.28
CA HIS A 31 23.13 2.29 -3.15
C HIS A 31 24.19 2.83 -4.12
N MET A 32 23.78 3.73 -5.02
CA MET A 32 24.64 4.24 -6.08
C MET A 32 24.23 5.64 -6.53
N HIS A 33 25.13 6.37 -7.16
CA HIS A 33 24.83 7.61 -7.85
C HIS A 33 25.59 7.69 -9.17
N ASP A 34 25.17 8.58 -10.06
CA ASP A 34 25.87 8.89 -11.30
C ASP A 34 26.39 10.33 -11.33
N GLU A 35 27.28 10.61 -12.29
CA GLU A 35 27.84 11.96 -12.49
C GLU A 35 26.80 13.00 -12.93
N LYS A 36 25.60 12.56 -13.35
CA LYS A 36 24.51 13.43 -13.79
C LYS A 36 23.63 13.92 -12.65
N GLY A 37 23.89 13.49 -11.41
CA GLY A 37 23.13 13.93 -10.24
C GLY A 37 21.97 13.01 -9.88
N ARG A 38 21.91 11.77 -10.39
CA ARG A 38 20.91 10.77 -10.02
C ARG A 38 21.47 9.88 -8.93
N ILE A 39 20.70 9.70 -7.86
CA ILE A 39 21.08 8.89 -6.69
C ILE A 39 19.98 7.85 -6.48
N ILE A 40 20.35 6.58 -6.34
CA ILE A 40 19.45 5.49 -6.03
C ILE A 40 19.57 5.17 -4.55
N ILE A 41 18.44 5.25 -3.85
CA ILE A 41 18.30 4.90 -2.45
C ILE A 41 17.12 3.96 -2.26
N THR A 42 17.10 3.26 -1.14
CA THR A 42 15.97 2.46 -0.70
C THR A 42 15.47 2.99 0.64
N ILE A 43 14.16 2.97 0.83
CA ILE A 43 13.53 3.21 2.12
C ILE A 43 12.80 1.96 2.56
N GLU A 44 12.90 1.65 3.85
CA GLU A 44 12.17 0.56 4.48
C GLU A 44 11.17 1.14 5.49
N GLY A 45 9.98 0.55 5.61
CA GLY A 45 9.00 0.96 6.61
C GLY A 45 8.04 -0.16 6.97
N GLU A 46 7.44 -0.11 8.15
CA GLU A 46 6.43 -1.10 8.53
C GLU A 46 5.13 -0.95 7.70
N GLY A 47 4.87 0.24 7.17
CA GLY A 47 3.78 0.49 6.22
C GLY A 47 3.90 1.84 5.51
N VAL A 48 2.96 2.13 4.60
CA VAL A 48 2.98 3.34 3.73
C VAL A 48 3.17 4.65 4.49
N SER A 49 2.60 4.77 5.70
CA SER A 49 2.71 6.00 6.50
C SER A 49 4.12 6.29 6.98
N GLU A 50 4.94 5.28 7.24
CA GLU A 50 6.34 5.48 7.62
C GLU A 50 7.21 5.82 6.41
N GLU A 51 6.97 5.14 5.29
CA GLU A 51 7.66 5.42 4.02
C GLU A 51 7.44 6.87 3.58
N LEU A 52 6.21 7.37 3.67
CA LEU A 52 5.89 8.77 3.37
C LEU A 52 6.62 9.77 4.28
N LYS A 53 6.83 9.43 5.57
CA LYS A 53 7.60 10.28 6.48
C LYS A 53 9.08 10.30 6.11
N LYS A 54 9.67 9.13 5.85
CA LYS A 54 11.07 9.00 5.41
C LYS A 54 11.31 9.72 4.08
N MET A 55 10.37 9.58 3.14
CA MET A 55 10.39 10.31 1.86
C MET A 55 10.38 11.83 2.05
N LYS A 56 9.51 12.37 2.93
CA LYS A 56 9.50 13.81 3.23
C LYS A 56 10.82 14.30 3.82
N VAL A 57 11.49 13.49 4.65
CA VAL A 57 12.81 13.85 5.19
C VAL A 57 13.83 13.97 4.06
N ILE A 58 13.81 13.04 3.10
CA ILE A 58 14.70 13.07 1.93
C ILE A 58 14.43 14.30 1.04
N GLU A 59 13.15 14.64 0.81
CA GLU A 59 12.77 15.83 0.05
C GLU A 59 13.21 17.15 0.70
N MET A 60 13.32 17.17 2.04
CA MET A 60 13.78 18.34 2.79
C MET A 60 15.31 18.52 2.77
N ILE A 61 16.07 17.55 2.26
CA ILE A 61 17.53 17.67 2.17
C ILE A 61 17.88 18.82 1.19
N PRO A 62 18.76 19.76 1.59
CA PRO A 62 19.18 20.84 0.71
C PRO A 62 19.73 20.32 -0.62
N HIS A 63 19.41 21.02 -1.72
CA HIS A 63 19.85 20.69 -3.07
C HIS A 63 19.24 19.43 -3.71
N VAL A 64 18.31 18.75 -3.04
CA VAL A 64 17.41 17.78 -3.69
C VAL A 64 16.41 18.53 -4.56
N ILE A 65 16.29 18.12 -5.83
CA ILE A 65 15.32 18.66 -6.80
C ILE A 65 14.03 17.86 -6.72
N SER A 66 14.14 16.54 -6.69
CA SER A 66 13.01 15.62 -6.62
C SER A 66 13.46 14.28 -6.03
N ALA A 67 12.54 13.59 -5.36
CA ALA A 67 12.69 12.21 -4.94
C ALA A 67 11.49 11.43 -5.50
N GLU A 68 11.72 10.52 -6.44
CA GLU A 68 10.66 9.81 -7.14
C GLU A 68 10.71 8.31 -6.82
N MET A 69 9.59 7.78 -6.31
CA MET A 69 9.44 6.37 -5.98
C MET A 69 9.14 5.58 -7.26
N GLN A 70 10.06 4.68 -7.63
CA GLN A 70 9.98 3.93 -8.89
C GLN A 70 9.45 2.50 -8.69
N MET A 71 9.71 1.90 -7.53
CA MET A 71 9.18 0.59 -7.16
C MET A 71 8.86 0.56 -5.67
N ALA A 72 7.71 -0.03 -5.31
CA ALA A 72 7.33 -0.36 -3.95
C ALA A 72 6.96 -1.85 -3.91
N TYR A 73 7.62 -2.60 -3.04
CA TYR A 73 7.28 -3.98 -2.72
C TYR A 73 6.56 -4.01 -1.38
N SER A 74 5.28 -4.40 -1.40
CA SER A 74 4.39 -4.42 -0.23
C SER A 74 3.68 -5.78 -0.11
N GLU A 75 4.44 -6.88 0.07
CA GLU A 75 3.87 -8.24 0.14
C GLU A 75 2.85 -8.39 1.28
N ASP A 76 3.13 -7.82 2.46
CA ASP A 76 2.26 -7.98 3.62
C ASP A 76 0.93 -7.22 3.47
N GLU A 77 0.96 -5.99 2.94
CA GLU A 77 -0.28 -5.23 2.68
C GLU A 77 -1.10 -5.86 1.56
N LEU A 78 -0.46 -6.39 0.51
CA LEU A 78 -1.15 -7.11 -0.57
C LEU A 78 -1.86 -8.35 -0.03
N ASN A 79 -1.22 -9.13 0.85
CA ASN A 79 -1.82 -10.30 1.49
C ASN A 79 -2.96 -9.93 2.43
N GLU A 80 -2.83 -8.86 3.23
CA GLU A 80 -3.95 -8.38 4.06
C GLU A 80 -5.14 -7.90 3.24
N HIS A 81 -4.89 -7.25 2.11
CA HIS A 81 -5.94 -6.83 1.19
C HIS A 81 -6.59 -8.01 0.47
N MET A 82 -5.80 -9.03 0.11
CA MET A 82 -6.31 -10.30 -0.41
C MET A 82 -7.16 -11.04 0.61
N GLU A 83 -6.70 -11.18 1.87
CA GLU A 83 -7.51 -11.78 2.93
C GLU A 83 -8.80 -11.01 3.17
N LYS A 84 -8.78 -9.67 3.16
CA LYS A 84 -10.01 -8.87 3.28
C LYS A 84 -10.95 -9.07 2.08
N LEU A 85 -10.41 -9.28 0.87
CA LEU A 85 -11.20 -9.56 -0.34
C LEU A 85 -11.75 -10.99 -0.36
N GLU A 86 -10.98 -11.99 0.07
CA GLU A 86 -11.41 -13.38 0.23
C GLU A 86 -12.46 -13.52 1.35
N ASN A 87 -12.32 -12.75 2.43
CA ASN A 87 -13.33 -12.63 3.47
C ASN A 87 -14.50 -11.69 3.10
N ALA A 88 -14.38 -10.93 1.99
CA ALA A 88 -15.46 -10.13 1.42
C ALA A 88 -16.36 -10.95 0.48
N ASP A 89 -16.44 -12.27 0.70
CA ASP A 89 -17.61 -13.07 0.33
C ASP A 89 -18.82 -12.64 1.19
N LEU A 90 -19.26 -11.41 0.92
CA LEU A 90 -20.60 -10.90 1.19
C LEU A 90 -21.61 -11.44 0.16
N VAL A 91 -21.24 -12.47 -0.60
CA VAL A 91 -22.15 -13.26 -1.42
C VAL A 91 -22.85 -14.24 -0.46
N PRO A 92 -24.14 -14.03 -0.12
CA PRO A 92 -24.83 -14.92 0.81
C PRO A 92 -24.80 -16.34 0.26
N LYS A 93 -24.42 -17.31 1.08
CA LYS A 93 -24.28 -18.73 0.68
C LYS A 93 -25.52 -19.31 0.00
N MET A 94 -26.70 -18.77 0.32
CA MET A 94 -27.99 -19.02 -0.32
C MET A 94 -27.95 -18.92 -1.86
N LEU A 95 -27.11 -18.06 -2.44
CA LEU A 95 -26.99 -17.90 -3.90
C LEU A 95 -26.36 -19.11 -4.59
N ASN A 96 -25.59 -19.92 -3.86
CA ASN A 96 -24.95 -21.14 -4.38
C ASN A 96 -25.69 -22.42 -3.97
N ASP A 97 -26.78 -22.32 -3.22
CA ASP A 97 -27.59 -23.45 -2.78
C ASP A 97 -28.58 -23.87 -3.88
N LYS A 98 -28.47 -25.11 -4.36
CA LYS A 98 -29.30 -25.66 -5.44
C LYS A 98 -30.58 -26.32 -4.94
N ASP A 99 -30.69 -26.58 -3.64
CA ASP A 99 -31.82 -27.26 -3.01
C ASP A 99 -32.77 -26.27 -2.32
N LEU A 100 -32.36 -25.02 -2.24
CA LEU A 100 -33.13 -23.93 -1.68
C LEU A 100 -34.35 -23.61 -2.54
N LYS A 101 -35.53 -23.68 -1.93
CA LYS A 101 -36.80 -23.37 -2.61
C LYS A 101 -36.94 -21.86 -2.78
N VAL A 102 -37.41 -21.46 -3.95
CA VAL A 102 -37.60 -20.04 -4.32
C VAL A 102 -38.51 -19.30 -3.33
N GLU A 103 -39.48 -20.01 -2.76
CA GLU A 103 -40.45 -19.50 -1.78
C GLU A 103 -39.79 -19.04 -0.47
N ASP A 104 -38.64 -19.61 -0.12
CA ASP A 104 -37.92 -19.32 1.12
C ASP A 104 -36.90 -18.16 0.95
N ILE A 105 -36.77 -17.61 -0.27
CA ILE A 105 -35.87 -16.48 -0.58
C ILE A 105 -36.53 -15.14 -0.20
N VAL A 106 -36.04 -14.52 0.88
CA VAL A 106 -36.50 -13.20 1.31
C VAL A 106 -35.77 -12.09 0.54
N TYR A 107 -36.43 -11.50 -0.45
CA TYR A 107 -35.90 -10.36 -1.21
C TYR A 107 -36.01 -9.04 -0.43
N ARG A 108 -34.87 -8.43 -0.06
CA ARG A 108 -34.82 -7.17 0.72
C ARG A 108 -34.61 -5.90 -0.13
N GLY A 109 -34.75 -5.98 -1.46
CA GLY A 109 -34.66 -4.83 -2.37
C GLY A 109 -33.23 -4.27 -2.51
N ASP A 110 -33.12 -2.95 -2.77
CA ASP A 110 -31.82 -2.28 -2.92
C ASP A 110 -30.98 -2.35 -1.63
N LEU A 111 -29.74 -2.85 -1.77
CA LEU A 111 -28.78 -3.05 -0.69
C LEU A 111 -27.69 -1.96 -0.64
N LYS A 112 -27.66 -1.02 -1.60
CA LYS A 112 -26.54 -0.07 -1.81
C LYS A 112 -26.23 0.86 -0.62
N LYS A 113 -27.16 1.00 0.33
CA LYS A 113 -27.00 1.81 1.56
C LYS A 113 -27.24 1.03 2.85
N LYS A 114 -27.29 -0.31 2.77
CA LYS A 114 -27.56 -1.17 3.92
C LYS A 114 -26.26 -1.81 4.41
N ASP A 115 -26.23 -2.18 5.68
CA ASP A 115 -25.13 -2.93 6.28
C ASP A 115 -25.10 -4.35 5.68
N LEU A 116 -24.18 -4.58 4.75
CA LEU A 116 -24.00 -5.84 4.05
C LEU A 116 -23.41 -6.92 4.96
N GLU A 117 -22.54 -6.55 5.91
CA GLU A 117 -21.92 -7.48 6.86
C GLU A 117 -22.95 -7.99 7.89
N GLY A 118 -23.78 -7.09 8.42
CA GLY A 118 -24.92 -7.48 9.26
C GLY A 118 -25.91 -8.39 8.52
N PHE A 119 -26.16 -8.10 7.24
CA PHE A 119 -27.00 -8.92 6.37
C PHE A 119 -26.43 -10.33 6.16
N ALA A 120 -25.16 -10.46 5.79
CA ALA A 120 -24.53 -11.77 5.60
C ALA A 120 -24.53 -12.63 6.88
N ARG A 121 -24.38 -12.00 8.07
CA ARG A 121 -24.41 -12.69 9.37
C ARG A 121 -25.80 -13.19 9.79
N GLU A 122 -26.88 -12.46 9.45
CA GLU A 122 -28.26 -12.94 9.70
C GLU A 122 -28.56 -14.19 8.87
N PHE A 123 -28.19 -14.19 7.59
CA PHE A 123 -28.47 -15.32 6.69
C PHE A 123 -27.54 -16.52 6.92
N GLY A 124 -26.33 -16.31 7.45
CA GLY A 124 -25.44 -17.41 7.87
C GLY A 124 -25.88 -18.15 9.14
N LYS A 125 -26.86 -17.64 9.90
CA LYS A 125 -27.36 -18.25 11.14
C LYS A 125 -28.69 -18.97 11.00
N SER A 126 -29.35 -18.86 9.86
CA SER A 126 -30.66 -19.46 9.62
C SER A 126 -30.59 -20.53 8.53
N LEU A 127 -29.87 -21.60 8.84
CA LEU A 127 -29.97 -22.95 8.27
C LEU A 127 -29.28 -23.93 9.22
#